data_AF-A0A2W6AQI5-F1
#
_entry.id   AF-A0A2W6AQI5-F1
#
_cell.length_a   1.000
_cell.length_b   1.000
_cell.length_c   1.000
_cell.angle_alpha   90.00
_cell.angle_beta   90.00
_cell.angle_gamma   90.00
#
_symmetry.space_group_name_H-M   'P 1'
#
loop_
_entity.id
_entity.type
_entity.pdbx_description
1 polymer ?
#
loop_
_entity_poly.entity_id
_entity_poly.type
_entity_poly.pdbx_seq_one_letter_code
_entity_poly.pdbx_strand_id
1 'polypeptide(L)' 'ETRAHEVRRGERLIHLTAKQYDLLEFFLRHPRQVLSAETIYAHVWGSTYDSNVVQVFIR' A
#
# COMPACT_ATOMS: atom_id res chain seq x y z
N GLU A 1 4.16 17.70 4.15
CA GLU A 1 5.19 17.21 3.21
C GLU A 1 5.84 15.94 3.78
N THR A 2 5.36 14.76 3.38
CA THR A 2 5.97 13.46 3.75
C THR A 2 7.08 13.11 2.77
N ARG A 3 8.09 13.99 2.67
CA ARG A 3 9.13 13.93 1.62
C ARG A 3 10.08 12.72 1.72
N ALA A 4 10.05 11.94 2.79
CA ALA A 4 10.99 10.84 3.01
C ALA A 4 10.38 9.42 2.84
N HIS A 5 9.06 9.27 2.60
CA HIS A 5 8.38 7.97 2.66
C HIS A 5 8.75 7.13 3.90
N GLU A 6 9.00 7.80 5.03
CA GLU A 6 9.40 7.16 6.27
C GLU A 6 8.18 6.63 7.02
N VAL A 7 8.16 5.32 7.26
CA VAL A 7 7.11 4.66 8.03
C VAL A 7 7.71 4.14 9.32
N ARG A 8 7.02 4.37 10.44
CA ARG A 8 7.41 3.86 11.76
C ARG A 8 6.28 3.03 12.37
N ARG A 9 6.64 1.92 13.00
CA ARG A 9 5.73 1.14 13.85
C ARG A 9 6.26 1.18 15.28
N GLY A 10 5.68 2.06 16.09
CA GLY A 10 6.25 2.42 17.38
C GLY A 10 7.63 3.07 17.18
N GLU A 11 8.64 2.55 17.87
CA GLU A 11 10.01 3.06 17.74
C GLU A 11 10.74 2.54 16.50
N ARG A 12 10.25 1.48 15.85
CA ARG A 12 10.93 0.82 14.73
C ARG A 12 10.67 1.53 13.40
N LEU A 13 11.74 1.95 12.73
CA LEU A 13 11.69 2.43 11.35
C LEU A 13 11.48 1.24 10.39
N ILE A 14 10.57 1.40 9.44
CA ILE A 14 10.26 0.43 8.39
C ILE A 14 10.57 1.11 7.05
N HIS A 15 11.53 0.54 6.33
CA HIS A 15 11.83 0.98 4.97
C HIS A 15 10.82 0.35 4.02
N LEU A 16 10.00 1.20 3.40
CA LEU A 16 9.06 0.80 2.36
C LEU A 16 9.55 1.28 1.00
N THR A 17 9.30 0.48 -0.03
CA THR A 17 9.37 0.97 -1.41
C THR A 17 8.23 1.95 -1.68
N ALA A 18 8.32 2.76 -2.73
CA ALA A 18 7.26 3.70 -3.10
C ALA A 18 5.88 3.03 -3.19
N LYS A 19 5.80 1.83 -3.80
CA LYS A 19 4.55 1.08 -3.93
C LYS A 19 3.99 0.56 -2.61
N GLN A 20 4.85 0.16 -1.68
CA GLN A 20 4.40 -0.26 -0.35
C GLN A 20 3.91 0.93 0.48
N TYR A 21 4.53 2.10 0.31
CA TYR A 21 4.05 3.33 0.93
C TYR A 21 2.68 3.73 0.39
N ASP A 22 2.50 3.74 -0.94
CA ASP A 22 1.22 4.02 -1.60
C ASP A 22 0.12 3.08 -1.11
N LEU A 23 0.43 1.78 -0.99
CA LEU A 23 -0.49 0.78 -0.46
C LEU A 23 -0.90 1.08 0.99
N LEU A 24 0.07 1.39 1.86
CA LEU A 24 -0.21 1.73 3.25
C LEU A 24 -1.05 3.00 3.35
N GLU A 25 -0.72 4.03 2.57
CA GLU A 25 -1.50 5.25 2.50
C GLU A 25 -2.95 4.97 2.05
N PHE A 26 -3.12 4.11 1.05
CA PHE A 26 -4.44 3.70 0.58
C PHE A 26 -5.27 3.04 1.68
N PHE A 27 -4.69 2.11 2.45
CA PHE A 27 -5.38 1.50 3.60
C PHE A 27 -5.73 2.54 4.68
N LEU A 28 -4.83 3.48 4.96
CA LEU A 28 -5.07 4.53 5.96
C LEU A 28 -6.17 5.53 5.55
N ARG A 29 -6.31 5.78 4.24
CA ARG A 29 -7.37 6.64 3.70
C ARG A 29 -8.75 5.97 3.68
N HIS A 30 -8.79 4.63 3.69
CA HIS A 30 -10.03 3.83 3.64
C HIS A 30 -10.20 2.94 4.89
N PRO A 31 -10.25 3.53 6.11
CA PRO A 31 -10.32 2.75 7.33
C PRO A 31 -11.66 2.01 7.44
N ARG A 32 -11.60 0.74 7.90
CA ARG A 32 -12.76 -0.16 8.11
C ARG A 32 -13.56 -0.49 6.84
N GLN A 33 -12.96 -0.32 5.66
CA GLN A 33 -13.56 -0.74 4.39
C GLN A 33 -12.91 -2.04 3.92
N VAL A 34 -13.73 -2.94 3.37
CA VAL A 34 -13.21 -4.10 2.64
C VAL A 34 -12.75 -3.62 1.27
N LEU A 35 -11.45 -3.58 1.06
CA LEU A 35 -10.84 -3.23 -0.22
C LEU A 35 -10.57 -4.53 -1.00
N SER A 36 -11.08 -4.61 -2.23
CA SER A 36 -10.75 -5.75 -3.11
C SER A 36 -9.32 -5.62 -3.64
N ALA A 37 -8.72 -6.76 -3.98
CA ALA A 37 -7.39 -6.78 -4.60
C ALA A 37 -7.35 -5.96 -5.90
N GLU A 38 -8.44 -5.99 -6.67
CA GLU A 38 -8.60 -5.20 -7.89
C GLU A 38 -8.58 -3.70 -7.61
N THR A 39 -9.32 -3.24 -6.58
CA THR A 39 -9.34 -1.81 -6.19
C THR A 39 -7.98 -1.33 -5.71
N ILE A 40 -7.31 -2.15 -4.86
CA ILE A 40 -5.96 -1.87 -4.39
C ILE A 40 -4.99 -1.75 -5.57
N TYR A 41 -5.07 -2.69 -6.50
CA TYR A 41 -4.19 -2.71 -7.66
C TYR A 41 -4.42 -1.52 -8.59
N ALA A 42 -5.68 -1.21 -8.90
CA ALA A 42 -6.04 -0.07 -9.73
C ALA A 42 -5.51 1.24 -9.13
N HIS A 43 -5.57 1.40 -7.81
CA HIS A 43 -5.10 2.61 -7.14
C HIS A 43 -3.58 2.73 -7.10
N VAL A 44 -2.88 1.64 -6.82
CA VAL A 44 -1.42 1.66 -6.58
C VAL A 44 -0.62 1.45 -7.88
N TRP A 45 -1.12 0.70 -8.86
CA TRP A 45 -0.41 0.36 -10.11
C TRP A 45 -1.02 0.95 -11.39
N GLY A 46 -2.28 1.39 -11.40
CA GLY A 46 -2.85 2.24 -12.48
C GLY A 46 -2.98 1.62 -13.88
N SER A 47 -2.79 0.31 -14.07
CA SER A 47 -2.95 -0.39 -15.36
C SER A 47 -3.30 -1.87 -15.13
N THR A 48 -3.26 -2.73 -16.16
CA THR A 48 -3.87 -4.08 -16.19
C THR A 48 -3.56 -4.92 -14.94
N TYR A 49 -4.63 -5.39 -14.28
CA TYR A 49 -4.60 -6.18 -13.06
C TYR A 49 -3.82 -7.49 -13.21
N ASP A 50 -2.77 -7.67 -12.41
CA ASP A 50 -2.14 -8.96 -12.17
C ASP A 50 -2.37 -9.34 -10.70
N SER A 51 -3.27 -10.31 -10.48
CA SER A 51 -3.66 -10.79 -9.16
C SER A 51 -2.49 -11.34 -8.34
N ASN A 52 -1.41 -11.77 -8.98
CA ASN A 52 -0.25 -12.33 -8.29
C ASN A 52 0.53 -11.24 -7.54
N VAL A 53 0.53 -10.00 -8.04
CA VAL A 53 1.31 -8.91 -7.44
C VAL A 53 0.71 -8.50 -6.09
N VAL A 54 -0.62 -8.37 -5.99
CA VAL A 54 -1.28 -7.94 -4.75
C VAL A 54 -1.10 -8.96 -3.62
N GLN A 55 -1.18 -10.26 -3.94
CA GLN A 55 -1.03 -11.34 -2.97
C GLN A 55 0.33 -11.33 -2.26
N VAL A 56 1.41 -10.94 -2.95
CA VAL A 56 2.75 -10.89 -2.36
C VAL A 56 2.90 -9.74 -1.35
N PHE A 57 2.20 -8.63 -1.56
CA PHE A 57 2.30 -7.46 -0.69
C PHE A 57 1.42 -7.54 0.57
N ILE A 58 0.40 -8.39 0.57
CA ILE A 58 -0.53 -8.58 1.70
C ILE A 58 -0.29 -9.98 2.28
N ARG A 59 0.75 -10.12 3.12
CA ARG A 59 0.99 -11.32 3.92
C ARG A 59 1.42 -10.97 5.35
#